data_AF-A0ABD2H7R3-F1
#
_entry.id   AF-A0ABD2H7R3-F1
#
_cell.length_a   1.000
_cell.length_b   1.000
_cell.length_c   1.000
_cell.angle_alpha   90.00
_cell.angle_beta   90.00
_cell.angle_gamma   90.00
#
_symmetry.space_group_name_H-M   'P 1'
#
loop_
_entity.id
_entity.type
_entity.pdbx_description
1 polymer ?
#
loop_
_entity_poly.entity_id
_entity_poly.type
_entity_poly.pdbx_seq_one_letter_code
_entity_poly.pdbx_strand_id
1 'polypeptide(L)'
;MFGFEDLKLCGTTLLLVLGVLANAFNLGVMLVQQWRSGGVKTLAVIICFISLSNILLQISTFALVASVWAGVLCRPDLPFFFCVFLFVWLSSNSVSFWCVSWLSVLYWVRVLSFSSILFRAIKMNLSTILNVALLVTLLTSCVMFTPFFYSISKPKLLFLT
;
A
#
# COMPACT_ATOMS: atom_id res chain seq x y z
N MET A 1 1.07 2.27 37.61
CA MET A 1 1.03 3.62 37.01
C MET A 1 1.59 3.46 35.61
N PHE A 2 0.76 3.57 34.56
CA PHE A 2 1.21 3.38 33.17
C PHE A 2 2.24 4.46 32.82
N GLY A 3 3.37 4.06 32.24
CA GLY A 3 4.40 4.99 31.78
C GLY A 3 3.94 5.75 30.54
N PHE A 4 4.61 6.86 30.23
CA PHE A 4 4.33 7.66 29.03
C PHE A 4 4.54 6.85 27.73
N GLU A 5 5.46 5.89 27.73
CA GLU A 5 5.68 4.98 26.60
C GLU A 5 4.53 3.97 26.42
N ASP A 6 3.99 3.45 27.50
CA ASP A 6 2.84 2.53 27.45
C ASP A 6 1.59 3.22 26.91
N LEU A 7 1.40 4.50 27.27
CA LEU A 7 0.29 5.31 26.76
C LEU A 7 0.40 5.55 25.25
N LYS A 8 1.62 5.81 24.74
CA LYS A 8 1.89 5.94 23.30
C LYS A 8 1.65 4.63 22.55
N LEU A 9 2.07 3.50 23.11
CA LEU A 9 1.85 2.18 22.52
C LEU A 9 0.34 1.86 22.46
N CYS A 10 -0.38 2.13 23.55
CA CYS A 10 -1.83 1.97 23.63
C CYS A 10 -2.55 2.85 22.60
N GLY A 11 -2.21 4.14 22.51
CA GLY A 11 -2.76 5.05 21.51
C GLY A 11 -2.48 4.61 20.08
N THR A 12 -1.26 4.16 19.79
CA THR A 12 -0.89 3.64 18.46
C THR A 12 -1.67 2.38 18.12
N THR A 13 -1.88 1.49 19.10
CA THR A 13 -2.66 0.26 18.93
C THR A 13 -4.13 0.57 18.66
N LEU A 14 -4.73 1.54 19.36
CA LEU A 14 -6.09 1.99 19.10
C LEU A 14 -6.25 2.56 17.70
N LEU A 15 -5.31 3.42 17.26
CA LEU A 15 -5.31 3.97 15.90
C LEU A 15 -5.15 2.89 14.83
N LEU A 16 -4.31 1.88 15.08
CA LEU A 16 -4.17 0.71 14.22
C LEU A 16 -5.51 -0.04 14.08
N VAL A 17 -6.17 -0.38 15.19
CA VAL A 17 -7.43 -1.13 15.17
C VAL A 17 -8.51 -0.35 14.43
N LEU A 18 -8.68 0.93 14.76
CA LEU A 18 -9.67 1.79 14.09
C LEU A 18 -9.37 1.94 12.59
N GLY A 19 -8.11 2.13 12.23
CA GLY A 19 -7.68 2.26 10.85
C GLY A 19 -7.91 0.98 10.05
N VAL A 20 -7.59 -0.19 10.60
CA VAL A 20 -7.82 -1.49 9.95
C VAL A 20 -9.32 -1.75 9.79
N LEU A 21 -10.13 -1.50 10.82
CA LEU A 21 -11.58 -1.69 10.76
C LEU A 21 -12.23 -0.79 9.70
N ALA A 22 -11.86 0.50 9.66
CA ALA A 22 -12.40 1.43 8.68
C ALA A 22 -12.05 1.03 7.24
N ASN A 23 -10.79 0.64 6.99
CA ASN A 23 -10.38 0.18 5.66
C ASN A 23 -10.98 -1.18 5.29
N ALA A 24 -11.14 -2.10 6.24
CA ALA A 24 -11.79 -3.40 6.02
C ALA A 24 -13.27 -3.22 5.68
N PHE A 25 -13.96 -2.30 6.36
CA PHE A 25 -15.33 -1.92 6.02
C PHE A 25 -15.43 -1.36 4.59
N ASN A 26 -14.56 -0.41 4.23
CA ASN A 26 -14.51 0.14 2.87
C ASN A 26 -14.28 -0.95 1.81
N LEU A 27 -13.34 -1.85 2.07
CA LEU A 27 -13.05 -2.99 1.19
C LEU A 27 -14.28 -3.88 1.02
N GLY A 28 -14.93 -4.25 2.12
CA GLY A 28 -16.17 -5.06 2.09
C GLY A 28 -17.29 -4.40 1.29
N VAL A 29 -17.55 -3.11 1.53
CA VAL A 29 -18.59 -2.36 0.80
C VAL A 29 -18.27 -2.28 -0.69
N MET A 30 -17.03 -1.98 -1.06
CA MET A 30 -16.63 -1.89 -2.47
C MET A 30 -16.69 -3.24 -3.18
N LEU A 31 -16.29 -4.33 -2.52
CA LEU A 31 -16.41 -5.70 -3.07
C LEU A 31 -17.88 -6.08 -3.29
N VAL A 32 -18.76 -5.79 -2.34
CA VAL A 32 -20.20 -6.02 -2.49
C VAL A 32 -20.77 -5.19 -3.64
N GLN A 33 -20.35 -3.92 -3.77
CA GLN A 33 -20.77 -3.06 -4.88
C GLN A 33 -20.29 -3.59 -6.23
N GLN A 34 -19.06 -4.11 -6.32
CA GLN A 34 -18.54 -4.74 -7.53
C GLN A 34 -19.36 -5.97 -7.91
N TRP A 35 -19.60 -6.85 -6.93
CA TRP A 35 -20.33 -8.08 -7.18
C TRP A 35 -21.77 -7.80 -7.65
N ARG A 36 -22.48 -6.87 -6.99
CA ARG A 36 -23.85 -6.49 -7.37
C ARG A 36 -23.93 -5.75 -8.71
N SER A 37 -22.84 -5.13 -9.16
CA SER A 37 -22.81 -4.32 -10.38
C SER A 37 -22.85 -5.14 -11.67
N GLY A 38 -22.55 -6.44 -11.62
CA GLY A 38 -22.41 -7.28 -12.83
C GLY A 38 -21.27 -6.89 -13.77
N GLY A 39 -20.39 -5.96 -13.35
CA GLY A 39 -19.29 -5.43 -14.17
C GLY A 39 -18.29 -4.63 -13.36
N VAL A 40 -17.07 -4.48 -13.87
CA VAL A 40 -15.95 -3.87 -13.16
C VAL A 40 -16.09 -2.35 -13.09
N LYS A 41 -16.37 -1.82 -11.90
CA LYS A 41 -16.37 -0.37 -11.62
C LYS A 41 -14.97 0.12 -11.22
N THR A 42 -14.24 0.79 -12.11
CA THR A 42 -12.87 1.29 -11.85
C THR A 42 -12.74 2.05 -10.53
N LEU A 43 -13.72 2.89 -10.17
CA LEU A 43 -13.71 3.61 -8.89
C LEU A 43 -13.66 2.65 -7.68
N ALA A 44 -14.49 1.61 -7.69
CA ALA A 44 -14.52 0.63 -6.62
C ALA A 44 -13.22 -0.21 -6.59
N VAL A 45 -12.63 -0.50 -7.76
CA VAL A 45 -11.29 -1.14 -7.82
C VAL A 45 -10.24 -0.26 -7.14
N ILE A 46 -10.15 1.02 -7.50
CA ILE A 46 -9.18 1.95 -6.90
C ILE A 46 -9.35 2.01 -5.38
N ILE A 47 -10.59 2.14 -4.89
CA ILE A 47 -10.86 2.19 -3.44
C ILE A 47 -10.47 0.88 -2.76
N CYS A 48 -10.72 -0.29 -3.38
CA CYS A 48 -10.25 -1.58 -2.85
C CYS A 48 -8.72 -1.59 -2.70
N PHE A 49 -7.98 -1.14 -3.71
CA PHE A 49 -6.52 -1.07 -3.64
C PHE A 49 -6.02 -0.11 -2.56
N ILE A 50 -6.65 1.07 -2.42
CA ILE A 50 -6.34 2.03 -1.34
C ILE A 50 -6.57 1.38 0.03
N SER A 51 -7.74 0.78 0.24
CA SER A 51 -8.10 0.16 1.51
C SER A 51 -7.18 -1.00 1.87
N LEU A 52 -6.91 -1.91 0.92
CA LEU A 52 -6.00 -3.03 1.14
C LEU A 52 -4.58 -2.55 1.44
N SER A 53 -4.07 -1.58 0.67
CA SER A 53 -2.74 -1.02 0.88
C SER A 53 -2.63 -0.33 2.24
N ASN A 54 -3.65 0.40 2.68
CA ASN A 54 -3.66 1.04 3.99
C ASN A 54 -3.69 0.03 5.14
N ILE A 55 -4.43 -1.08 5.01
CA ILE A 55 -4.41 -2.17 6.00
C ILE A 55 -3.00 -2.74 6.13
N LEU A 56 -2.39 -3.10 5.00
CA LEU A 56 -1.02 -3.65 4.97
C LEU A 56 0.01 -2.65 5.50
N LEU A 57 -0.14 -1.37 5.16
CA LEU A 57 0.73 -0.29 5.63
C LEU A 57 0.64 -0.11 7.15
N GLN A 58 -0.56 -0.12 7.72
CA GLN A 58 -0.73 0.05 9.16
C GLN A 58 -0.19 -1.15 9.94
N ILE A 59 -0.49 -2.38 9.49
CA ILE A 59 0.04 -3.61 10.11
C ILE A 59 1.57 -3.65 10.05
N SER A 60 2.15 -3.35 8.88
CA SER A 60 3.61 -3.33 8.72
C SER A 60 4.27 -2.19 9.52
N THR A 61 3.66 -1.01 9.58
CA THR A 61 4.15 0.10 10.42
C THR A 61 4.18 -0.31 11.89
N PHE A 62 3.11 -0.92 12.39
CA PHE A 62 3.05 -1.40 13.77
C PHE A 62 4.13 -2.47 14.03
N ALA A 63 4.29 -3.44 13.13
CA ALA A 63 5.31 -4.46 13.24
C ALA A 63 6.73 -3.89 13.24
N LEU A 64 7.00 -2.85 12.43
CA LEU A 64 8.29 -2.15 12.42
C LEU A 64 8.53 -1.41 13.74
N VAL A 65 7.54 -0.66 14.24
CA VAL A 65 7.64 0.04 15.54
C VAL A 65 7.87 -0.95 16.68
N ALA A 66 7.13 -2.06 16.71
CA ALA A 66 7.31 -3.11 17.71
C ALA A 66 8.71 -3.77 17.60
N SER A 67 9.22 -3.96 16.38
CA SER A 67 10.57 -4.48 16.15
C SER A 67 11.66 -3.54 16.67
N VAL A 68 11.50 -2.22 16.45
CA VAL A 68 12.41 -1.20 16.99
C VAL A 68 12.37 -1.21 18.51
N TRP A 69 11.18 -1.25 19.10
CA TRP A 69 11.01 -1.29 20.55
C TRP A 69 11.63 -2.56 21.18
N ALA A 70 11.54 -3.70 20.49
CA ALA A 70 12.18 -4.95 20.89
C ALA A 70 13.71 -4.99 20.63
N GLY A 71 14.32 -3.91 20.15
CA GLY A 71 15.76 -3.82 19.91
C GLY A 71 16.26 -4.65 18.73
N VAL A 72 15.39 -4.98 17.76
CA VAL A 72 15.77 -5.80 16.58
C VAL A 72 16.88 -5.13 15.75
N LEU A 73 16.89 -3.80 15.68
CA LEU A 73 17.92 -3.02 14.98
C LEU A 73 19.31 -3.11 15.63
N CYS A 74 19.39 -3.45 16.91
CA CYS A 74 20.66 -3.58 17.63
C CYS A 74 21.34 -4.93 17.38
N ARG A 75 20.69 -5.85 16.64
CA ARG A 75 21.24 -7.17 16.34
C ARG A 75 22.25 -7.08 15.18
N PRO A 76 23.35 -7.87 15.22
CA PRO A 76 24.40 -7.83 14.21
C PRO A 76 23.96 -8.30 12.82
N ASP A 77 22.89 -9.11 12.76
CA ASP A 77 22.26 -9.55 11.53
C ASP A 77 20.76 -9.22 11.59
N LEU A 78 20.28 -8.54 10.55
CA LEU A 78 18.89 -8.10 10.46
C LEU A 78 18.01 -9.30 10.09
N PRO A 79 16.98 -9.63 10.88
CA PRO A 79 16.20 -10.82 10.62
C PRO A 79 15.34 -10.67 9.37
N PHE A 80 15.14 -11.77 8.63
CA PHE A 80 14.37 -11.79 7.38
C PHE A 80 12.96 -11.18 7.52
N PHE A 81 12.28 -11.42 8.64
CA PHE A 81 10.94 -10.86 8.89
C PHE A 81 10.92 -9.33 8.85
N PHE A 82 12.00 -8.66 9.28
CA PHE A 82 12.08 -7.20 9.28
C PHE A 82 12.15 -6.67 7.85
N CYS A 83 12.89 -7.34 6.97
CA CYS A 83 12.93 -7.01 5.54
C CYS A 83 11.58 -7.27 4.86
N VAL A 84 10.86 -8.33 5.24
CA VAL A 84 9.49 -8.56 4.77
C VAL A 84 8.58 -7.41 5.18
N PHE A 85 8.63 -6.97 6.44
CA PHE A 85 7.81 -5.84 6.89
C PHE A 85 8.17 -4.54 6.19
N LEU A 86 9.46 -4.25 5.97
CA LEU A 86 9.90 -3.09 5.19
C LEU A 86 9.43 -3.16 3.73
N PHE A 87 9.54 -4.33 3.10
CA PHE A 87 9.08 -4.54 1.74
C PHE A 87 7.57 -4.28 1.60
N VAL A 88 6.78 -4.87 2.49
CA VAL A 88 5.32 -4.67 2.53
C VAL A 88 4.99 -3.21 2.79
N TRP A 89 5.71 -2.56 3.72
CA TRP A 89 5.52 -1.15 4.05
C TRP A 89 5.76 -0.24 2.84
N LEU A 90 6.92 -0.37 2.18
CA LEU A 90 7.28 0.42 1.00
C LEU A 90 6.34 0.18 -0.17
N SER A 91 6.04 -1.09 -0.47
CA SER A 91 5.15 -1.47 -1.56
C SER A 91 3.75 -0.93 -1.33
N SER A 92 3.20 -1.09 -0.13
CA SER A 92 1.86 -0.61 0.22
C SER A 92 1.77 0.91 0.17
N ASN A 93 2.82 1.62 0.62
CA ASN A 93 2.88 3.07 0.55
C ASN A 93 2.89 3.58 -0.90
N SER A 94 3.73 2.98 -1.75
CA SER A 94 3.77 3.28 -3.19
C SER A 94 2.42 3.04 -3.86
N VAL A 95 1.81 1.87 -3.65
CA VAL A 95 0.50 1.54 -4.24
C VAL A 95 -0.57 2.52 -3.78
N SER A 96 -0.63 2.85 -2.48
CA SER A 96 -1.60 3.81 -1.95
C SER A 96 -1.42 5.20 -2.59
N PHE A 97 -0.19 5.71 -2.67
CA PHE A 97 0.13 6.98 -3.32
C PHE A 97 -0.31 7.04 -4.78
N TRP A 98 0.02 6.01 -5.56
CA TRP A 98 -0.35 5.95 -6.96
C TRP A 98 -1.86 5.78 -7.15
N CYS A 99 -2.54 4.99 -6.31
CA CYS A 99 -3.98 4.84 -6.39
C CYS A 99 -4.71 6.17 -6.14
N VAL A 100 -4.26 6.96 -5.17
CA VAL A 100 -4.80 8.32 -4.93
C VAL A 100 -4.55 9.20 -6.15
N SER A 101 -3.35 9.14 -6.74
CA SER A 101 -3.02 9.89 -7.96
C SER A 101 -3.93 9.50 -9.14
N TRP A 102 -4.16 8.20 -9.35
CA TRP A 102 -5.07 7.69 -10.36
C TRP A 102 -6.53 8.07 -10.10
N LEU A 103 -6.94 8.11 -8.83
CA LEU A 103 -8.25 8.62 -8.44
C LEU A 103 -8.41 10.10 -8.80
N SER A 104 -7.41 10.94 -8.52
CA SER A 104 -7.40 12.35 -8.91
C SER A 104 -7.49 12.52 -10.43
N VAL A 105 -6.73 11.74 -11.19
CA VAL A 105 -6.81 11.73 -12.67
C VAL A 105 -8.21 11.32 -13.13
N LEU A 106 -8.80 10.28 -12.54
CA LEU A 106 -10.16 9.83 -12.86
C LEU A 106 -11.18 10.97 -12.70
N TYR A 107 -11.14 11.67 -11.56
CA TYR A 107 -12.04 12.80 -11.31
C TYR A 107 -11.80 13.95 -12.29
N TRP A 108 -10.55 14.33 -12.51
CA TRP A 108 -10.18 15.43 -13.39
C TRP A 108 -10.63 15.20 -14.83
N VAL A 109 -10.30 14.03 -15.40
CA VAL A 109 -10.68 13.67 -16.78
C VAL A 109 -12.20 13.55 -16.95
N ARG A 110 -12.93 13.12 -15.90
CA ARG A 110 -14.40 13.05 -15.95
C ARG A 110 -15.04 14.42 -16.02
N VAL A 111 -14.56 15.38 -15.24
CA VAL A 111 -15.15 16.73 -15.14
C VAL A 111 -14.81 17.58 -16.37
N LEU A 112 -13.60 17.45 -16.91
CA LEU A 112 -13.16 18.29 -18.03
C LEU A 112 -13.80 17.93 -19.38
N SER A 113 -14.05 18.96 -20.17
CA SER A 113 -14.44 18.86 -21.57
C SER A 113 -13.22 19.02 -22.46
N PHE A 114 -13.01 18.07 -23.37
CA PHE A 114 -11.87 18.08 -24.29
C PHE A 114 -12.32 18.41 -25.71
N SER A 115 -11.63 19.38 -26.34
CA SER A 115 -11.79 19.73 -27.76
C SER A 115 -11.04 18.77 -28.68
N SER A 116 -9.87 18.27 -28.24
CA SER A 116 -9.06 17.33 -29.01
C SER A 116 -9.69 15.93 -29.06
N ILE A 117 -9.68 15.34 -30.25
CA ILE A 117 -10.17 13.98 -30.54
C ILE A 117 -9.41 12.95 -29.69
N LEU A 118 -8.10 13.13 -29.52
CA LEU A 118 -7.25 12.21 -28.73
C LEU A 118 -7.70 12.15 -27.26
N PHE A 119 -7.87 13.31 -26.62
CA PHE A 119 -8.29 13.37 -25.21
C PHE A 119 -9.73 12.88 -25.02
N ARG A 120 -10.61 13.06 -26.01
CA ARG A 120 -11.96 12.48 -26.00
C ARG A 120 -11.91 10.95 -26.06
N ALA A 121 -11.06 10.37 -26.91
CA ALA A 121 -10.86 8.93 -26.98
C ALA A 121 -10.30 8.35 -25.67
N ILE A 122 -9.35 9.05 -25.03
CA ILE A 122 -8.83 8.69 -23.70
C ILE A 122 -9.97 8.73 -22.67
N LYS A 123 -10.79 9.79 -22.65
CA LYS A 123 -11.92 9.90 -21.72
C LYS A 123 -12.93 8.76 -21.86
N MET A 124 -13.20 8.29 -23.09
CA MET A 124 -14.10 7.15 -23.33
C MET A 124 -13.53 5.81 -22.83
N ASN A 125 -12.21 5.62 -22.89
CA ASN A 125 -11.54 4.38 -22.50
C ASN A 125 -10.87 4.45 -21.12
N LEU A 126 -11.10 5.54 -20.38
CA LEU A 126 -10.38 5.87 -19.15
C LEU A 126 -10.44 4.75 -18.11
N SER A 127 -11.61 4.13 -17.93
CA SER A 127 -11.81 3.04 -16.98
C SER A 127 -10.89 1.84 -17.26
N THR A 128 -10.77 1.44 -18.54
CA THR A 128 -9.90 0.34 -18.97
C THR A 128 -8.43 0.70 -18.79
N ILE A 129 -8.04 1.90 -19.22
CA ILE A 129 -6.65 2.40 -19.08
C ILE A 129 -6.24 2.41 -17.60
N LEU A 130 -7.10 2.92 -16.73
CA LEU A 130 -6.82 2.98 -15.28
C LEU A 130 -6.75 1.60 -14.64
N ASN A 131 -7.62 0.65 -15.02
CA ASN A 131 -7.55 -0.72 -14.49
C ASN A 131 -6.20 -1.37 -14.83
N VAL A 132 -5.71 -1.18 -16.07
CA VAL A 132 -4.39 -1.67 -16.48
C VAL A 132 -3.28 -0.92 -15.74
N ALA A 133 -3.37 0.42 -15.64
CA ALA A 133 -2.39 1.23 -14.94
C ALA A 133 -2.25 0.85 -13.45
N LEU A 134 -3.35 0.50 -12.78
CA LEU A 134 -3.35 0.00 -11.40
C LEU A 134 -2.59 -1.33 -11.28
N LEU A 135 -2.82 -2.27 -12.21
CA LEU A 135 -2.10 -3.55 -12.22
C LEU A 135 -0.59 -3.33 -12.43
N VAL A 136 -0.22 -2.48 -13.39
CA VAL A 136 1.17 -2.12 -13.66
C VAL A 136 1.80 -1.43 -12.45
N THR A 137 1.06 -0.54 -11.78
CA THR A 137 1.50 0.14 -10.55
C THR A 137 1.79 -0.86 -9.44
N LEU A 138 0.91 -1.85 -9.23
CA LEU A 138 1.11 -2.90 -8.23
C LEU A 138 2.38 -3.70 -8.54
N LEU A 139 2.51 -4.19 -9.77
CA LEU A 139 3.67 -4.98 -10.20
C LEU A 139 4.97 -4.19 -10.06
N THR A 140 4.97 -2.95 -10.53
CA THR A 140 6.14 -2.06 -10.47
C THR A 140 6.53 -1.78 -9.03
N SER A 141 5.57 -1.52 -8.15
CA SER A 141 5.84 -1.31 -6.72
C SER A 141 6.50 -2.54 -6.10
N CYS A 142 5.98 -3.74 -6.36
CA CYS A 142 6.59 -4.98 -5.86
C CYS A 142 8.01 -5.20 -6.41
N VAL A 143 8.23 -5.02 -7.71
CA VAL A 143 9.54 -5.23 -8.33
C VAL A 143 10.57 -4.22 -7.82
N MET A 144 10.18 -2.94 -7.72
CA MET A 144 11.07 -1.85 -7.30
C MET A 144 11.64 -2.07 -5.89
N PHE A 145 10.89 -2.69 -5.00
CA PHE A 145 11.33 -2.95 -3.62
C PHE A 145 11.86 -4.38 -3.39
N THR A 146 11.87 -5.24 -4.41
CA THR A 146 12.47 -6.59 -4.32
C THR A 146 13.98 -6.58 -3.95
N PRO A 147 14.81 -5.59 -4.38
CA PRO A 147 16.22 -5.50 -3.99
C PRO A 147 16.50 -5.52 -2.47
N PHE A 148 15.54 -5.16 -1.62
CA PHE A 148 15.68 -5.23 -0.16
C PHE A 148 15.91 -6.65 0.36
N PHE A 149 15.48 -7.68 -0.37
CA PHE A 149 15.74 -9.08 -0.02
C PHE A 149 17.16 -9.52 -0.41
N TYR A 150 17.77 -8.91 -1.43
CA TYR A 150 19.10 -9.29 -1.91
C TYR A 150 20.23 -8.85 -0.98
N SER A 151 20.05 -7.76 -0.22
CA SER A 151 21.04 -7.32 0.78
C SER A 151 21.25 -8.33 1.92
N ILE A 152 20.33 -9.28 2.13
CA ILE A 152 20.44 -10.35 3.14
C ILE A 152 21.26 -11.53 2.61
N SER A 153 21.29 -11.75 1.28
CA SER A 153 21.93 -12.92 0.66
C SER A 153 23.43 -12.77 0.43
N LYS A 154 24.06 -11.67 0.85
CA LYS A 154 25.52 -11.61 0.91
C LYS A 154 25.99 -12.25 2.24
N PRO A 155 26.46 -13.50 2.26
CA PRO A 155 27.33 -13.92 3.36
C PRO A 155 28.46 -12.90 3.46
N LYS A 156 28.80 -12.49 4.69
CA LYS A 156 30.00 -11.72 5.00
C LYS A 156 31.24 -12.54 4.60
N LEU A 157 31.53 -12.66 3.30
CA LEU A 157 32.75 -13.23 2.74
C LEU A 157 33.79 -12.11 2.57
N LEU A 158 33.99 -11.30 3.63
CA LEU A 158 34.90 -10.16 3.61
C LEU A 158 35.54 -9.89 4.98
N PHE A 159 35.66 -10.94 5.78
CA PHE A 159 36.54 -11.01 6.95
C PHE A 159 37.15 -12.41 7.00
N LEU A 160 38.06 -12.73 6.06
CA LEU A 160 39.06 -13.81 6.12
C LEU A 160 39.83 -13.89 4.78
N THR A 161 40.48 -12.78 4.41
CA THR A 161 41.71 -12.71 3.62
C THR A 161 42.52 -11.58 4.20
#